data_AF-A0A2V7RXI4-F1
#
_entry.id   AF-A0A2V7RXI4-F1
#
_cell.length_a   1.000
_cell.length_b   1.000
_cell.length_c   1.000
_cell.angle_alpha   90.00
_cell.angle_beta   90.00
_cell.angle_gamma   90.00
#
_symmetry.space_group_name_H-M   'P 1'
#
loop_
_entity.id
_entity.type
_entity.pdbx_description
1 polymer ?
#
loop_
_entity_poly.entity_id
_entity_poly.type
_entity_poly.pdbx_seq_one_letter_code
_entity_poly.pdbx_strand_id
1 'polypeptide(L)'
;MSIARARSPAFGSSTFHRSPTAWRVSTSSDRFVITTIVLIRVEPPMIPKAAHMLAGVDGVTEVYSVSGEWDLVAIVRVPQYDDIAHVITEIFPTVPGIQRTQTLTAFRAYSKNDLQQAWDIGVE
;
A
#
# COMPACT_ATOMS: atom_id res chain seq x y z
N MET A 1 46.04 -17.79 47.91
CA MET A 1 45.91 -16.44 47.33
C MET A 1 45.03 -16.57 46.08
N SER A 2 43.95 -15.77 46.03
CA SER A 2 42.79 -15.68 45.11
C SER A 2 42.92 -16.21 43.65
N ILE A 3 41.95 -17.00 43.13
CA ILE A 3 40.74 -16.63 42.31
C ILE A 3 41.14 -16.01 40.95
N ALA A 4 40.80 -16.53 39.75
CA ALA A 4 39.45 -16.63 39.19
C ALA A 4 39.33 -17.56 37.94
N ARG A 5 38.12 -18.10 37.75
CA ARG A 5 37.60 -18.88 36.61
C ARG A 5 37.26 -18.01 35.39
N ALA A 6 37.33 -18.61 34.20
CA ALA A 6 36.34 -18.49 33.10
C ALA A 6 36.56 -19.70 32.16
N ARG A 7 35.74 -20.76 32.05
CA ARG A 7 34.34 -20.93 31.58
C ARG A 7 34.05 -20.36 30.18
N SER A 8 34.23 -21.20 29.15
CA SER A 8 33.47 -21.23 27.88
C SER A 8 31.96 -21.44 28.16
N PRO A 9 30.96 -21.19 27.26
CA PRO A 9 30.95 -21.61 25.85
C PRO A 9 30.06 -20.79 24.85
N ALA A 10 29.98 -21.31 23.62
CA ALA A 10 28.85 -21.31 22.69
C ALA A 10 28.38 -19.98 22.07
N PHE A 11 28.76 -19.79 20.80
CA PHE A 11 28.23 -18.79 19.88
C PHE A 11 26.78 -19.17 19.52
N GLY A 12 25.83 -18.43 20.09
CA GLY A 12 24.39 -18.65 19.94
C GLY A 12 23.84 -18.20 18.58
N SER A 13 22.85 -18.96 18.12
CA SER A 13 21.95 -18.67 17.00
C SER A 13 21.20 -17.34 17.21
N SER A 14 21.51 -16.34 16.39
CA SER A 14 20.74 -15.10 16.30
C SER A 14 19.46 -15.33 15.49
N THR A 15 18.36 -15.58 16.20
CA THR A 15 17.01 -15.53 15.66
C THR A 15 16.65 -14.09 15.31
N PHE A 16 16.48 -13.83 14.02
CA PHE A 16 15.99 -12.56 13.47
C PHE A 16 14.51 -12.41 13.87
N HIS A 17 14.24 -11.75 15.01
CA HIS A 17 12.88 -11.40 15.42
C HIS A 17 12.42 -10.16 14.63
N ARG A 18 11.91 -10.35 13.41
CA ARG A 18 11.12 -9.31 12.72
C ARG A 18 9.69 -9.35 13.26
N SER A 19 9.35 -8.44 14.16
CA SER A 19 7.97 -8.08 14.45
C SER A 19 7.43 -7.23 13.27
N PRO A 20 6.36 -7.62 12.55
CA PRO A 20 5.79 -6.80 11.46
C PRO A 20 4.74 -5.78 11.93
N THR A 21 4.46 -5.71 13.22
CA THR A 21 3.36 -4.91 13.78
C THR A 21 3.76 -3.46 14.04
N ALA A 22 3.78 -2.62 12.99
CA ALA A 22 3.78 -1.17 13.17
C ALA A 22 3.30 -0.39 11.93
N TRP A 23 2.18 -0.76 11.30
CA TRP A 23 1.40 0.27 10.61
C TRP A 23 0.59 0.98 11.69
N ARG A 24 1.10 2.14 12.10
CA ARG A 24 0.41 3.00 13.07
C ARG A 24 -0.79 3.60 12.33
N VAL A 25 -2.00 3.17 12.70
CA VAL A 25 -3.23 3.89 12.34
C VAL A 25 -3.09 5.31 12.89
N SER A 26 -2.81 6.27 12.02
CA SER A 26 -2.82 7.67 12.38
C SER A 26 -4.25 8.14 12.57
N THR A 27 -4.50 8.71 13.74
CA THR A 27 -5.76 9.30 14.20
C THR A 27 -6.38 10.29 13.20
N SER A 28 -7.64 10.02 12.85
CA SER A 28 -8.73 10.98 12.59
C SER A 28 -8.34 12.31 11.92
N SER A 29 -8.03 12.23 10.64
CA SER A 29 -8.24 13.31 9.67
C SER A 29 -8.57 12.65 8.33
N ASP A 30 -9.72 11.97 8.29
CA ASP A 30 -10.34 11.53 7.03
C ASP A 30 -10.87 12.77 6.30
N ARG A 31 -9.94 13.63 5.88
CA ARG A 31 -10.21 14.81 5.09
C ARG A 31 -10.40 14.33 3.67
N PHE A 32 -11.65 14.19 3.25
CA PHE A 32 -12.08 14.06 1.85
C PHE A 32 -10.98 13.58 0.89
N VAL A 33 -10.57 12.32 1.02
CA VAL A 33 -9.56 11.73 0.14
C VAL A 33 -10.26 11.02 -1.02
N ILE A 34 -10.00 11.50 -2.24
CA ILE A 34 -10.48 10.82 -3.43
C ILE A 34 -9.65 9.56 -3.60
N THR A 35 -10.34 8.41 -3.63
CA THR A 35 -9.68 7.12 -3.82
C THR A 35 -9.79 6.70 -5.28
N THR A 36 -8.67 6.32 -5.87
CA THR A 36 -8.60 5.81 -7.23
C THR A 36 -7.87 4.49 -7.24
N ILE A 37 -8.48 3.48 -7.87
CA ILE A 37 -7.90 2.16 -8.07
C ILE A 37 -7.35 2.14 -9.49
N VAL A 38 -6.06 1.89 -9.63
CA VAL A 38 -5.40 1.86 -10.94
C VAL A 38 -4.96 0.44 -11.24
N LEU A 39 -5.53 -0.14 -12.29
CA LEU A 39 -5.09 -1.43 -12.83
C LEU A 39 -3.95 -1.16 -13.81
N ILE A 40 -2.86 -1.92 -13.71
CA ILE A 40 -1.62 -1.63 -14.43
C ILE A 40 -1.10 -2.91 -15.07
N ARG A 41 -0.88 -2.84 -16.39
CA ARG A 41 -0.21 -3.88 -17.15
C ARG A 41 1.25 -3.49 -17.31
N VAL A 42 2.15 -4.41 -16.99
CA VAL A 42 3.58 -4.19 -16.94
C VAL A 42 4.28 -5.30 -17.71
N GLU A 43 5.36 -4.97 -18.39
CA GLU A 43 6.23 -5.97 -18.99
C GLU A 43 6.74 -6.96 -17.90
N PRO A 44 6.61 -8.29 -18.08
CA PRO A 44 6.88 -9.27 -17.01
C PRO A 44 8.23 -9.12 -16.26
N PRO A 45 9.39 -8.94 -16.93
CA PRO A 45 10.66 -8.72 -16.23
C PRO A 45 10.70 -7.42 -15.41
N MET A 46 9.82 -6.46 -15.70
CA MET A 46 9.80 -5.13 -15.07
C MET A 46 8.84 -5.05 -13.89
N ILE A 47 7.95 -6.04 -13.67
CA ILE A 47 6.93 -6.03 -12.61
C ILE A 47 7.51 -5.65 -11.23
N PRO A 48 8.59 -6.29 -10.71
CA PRO A 48 9.10 -5.96 -9.37
C PRO A 48 9.63 -4.52 -9.29
N LYS A 49 10.29 -4.05 -10.34
CA LYS A 49 10.86 -2.69 -10.40
C LYS A 49 9.75 -1.66 -10.47
N ALA A 50 8.75 -1.87 -11.35
CA ALA A 50 7.61 -0.99 -11.49
C ALA A 50 6.82 -0.90 -10.17
N ALA A 51 6.56 -2.03 -9.51
CA ALA A 51 5.88 -2.05 -8.21
C ALA A 51 6.61 -1.23 -7.15
N HIS A 52 7.94 -1.38 -7.06
CA HIS A 52 8.75 -0.65 -6.09
C HIS A 52 8.77 0.87 -6.38
N MET A 53 8.88 1.25 -7.66
CA MET A 53 8.82 2.66 -8.05
C MET A 53 7.46 3.27 -7.77
N LEU A 54 6.37 2.59 -8.14
CA LEU A 54 5.00 3.04 -7.87
C LEU A 54 4.74 3.20 -6.37
N ALA A 55 5.23 2.28 -5.53
CA ALA A 55 5.08 2.37 -4.09
C ALA A 55 5.81 3.57 -3.46
N GLY A 56 6.75 4.19 -4.18
CA GLY A 56 7.44 5.40 -3.77
C GLY A 56 6.82 6.70 -4.32
N VAL A 57 5.73 6.62 -5.08
CA VAL A 57 5.05 7.81 -5.64
C VAL A 57 4.12 8.41 -4.59
N ASP A 58 4.26 9.71 -4.35
CA ASP A 58 3.36 10.45 -3.46
C ASP A 58 1.90 10.31 -3.92
N GLY A 59 1.02 9.98 -2.98
CA GLY A 59 -0.40 9.69 -3.26
C GLY A 59 -0.69 8.22 -3.57
N VAL A 60 0.30 7.37 -3.86
CA VAL A 60 0.13 5.91 -3.90
C VAL A 60 0.23 5.36 -2.49
N THR A 61 -0.85 4.79 -1.97
CA THR A 61 -0.87 4.24 -0.60
C THR A 61 -0.54 2.77 -0.56
N GLU A 62 -0.94 2.02 -1.59
CA GLU A 62 -0.71 0.59 -1.70
C GLU A 62 -0.40 0.20 -3.14
N VAL A 63 0.45 -0.82 -3.33
CA VAL A 63 0.66 -1.48 -4.62
C VAL A 63 0.65 -2.99 -4.40
N TYR A 64 -0.19 -3.68 -5.16
CA TYR A 64 -0.34 -5.13 -5.10
C TYR A 64 0.07 -5.75 -6.42
N SER A 65 0.78 -6.88 -6.36
CA SER A 65 0.79 -7.82 -7.48
C SER A 65 -0.45 -8.68 -7.40
N VAL A 66 -1.11 -8.87 -8.55
CA VAL A 66 -2.38 -9.59 -8.62
C VAL A 66 -2.30 -10.69 -9.68
N SER A 67 -3.11 -11.73 -9.52
CA SER A 67 -3.37 -12.69 -10.59
C SER A 67 -4.49 -12.16 -11.49
N GLY A 68 -4.41 -12.45 -12.80
CA GLY A 68 -5.46 -12.11 -13.76
C GLY A 68 -4.92 -11.42 -15.01
N GLU A 69 -5.75 -10.57 -15.61
CA GLU A 69 -5.42 -9.81 -16.84
C GLU A 69 -4.35 -8.72 -16.60
N TRP A 70 -4.29 -8.22 -15.37
CA TRP A 70 -3.42 -7.13 -14.94
C TRP A 70 -2.31 -7.66 -14.03
N ASP A 71 -1.18 -6.97 -14.02
CA ASP A 71 0.01 -7.40 -13.27
C ASP A 71 0.09 -6.75 -11.91
N LEU A 72 -0.30 -5.46 -11.83
CA LEU A 72 -0.31 -4.66 -10.62
C LEU A 72 -1.64 -3.92 -10.44
N VAL A 73 -1.97 -3.66 -9.17
CA VAL A 73 -3.02 -2.73 -8.75
C VAL A 73 -2.40 -1.71 -7.81
N ALA A 74 -2.54 -0.42 -8.13
CA ALA A 74 -2.16 0.66 -7.24
C ALA A 74 -3.40 1.33 -6.66
N ILE A 75 -3.38 1.60 -5.35
CA ILE A 75 -4.39 2.41 -4.67
C ILE A 75 -3.81 3.81 -4.51
N VAL A 76 -4.48 4.79 -5.13
CA VAL A 76 -4.12 6.20 -5.09
C VAL A 76 -5.12 6.93 -4.22
N ARG A 77 -4.65 7.72 -3.25
CA ARG A 77 -5.47 8.56 -2.39
C ARG A 77 -4.91 9.97 -2.37
N VAL A 78 -5.70 10.92 -2.86
CA VAL A 78 -5.29 12.32 -3.03
C VAL A 78 -6.38 13.27 -2.55
N PRO A 79 -6.05 14.51 -2.14
CA PRO A 79 -7.05 15.45 -1.66
C PRO A 79 -7.88 16.10 -2.79
N GLN A 80 -7.37 16.16 -4.02
CA GLN A 80 -8.04 16.84 -5.14
C GLN A 80 -7.99 16.01 -6.43
N TYR A 81 -8.95 16.23 -7.34
CA TYR A 81 -9.00 15.52 -8.63
C TYR A 81 -7.79 15.83 -9.52
N ASP A 82 -7.29 17.07 -9.47
CA ASP A 82 -6.12 17.47 -10.27
C ASP A 82 -4.85 16.71 -9.87
N ASP A 83 -4.73 16.33 -8.60
CA ASP A 83 -3.62 15.49 -8.12
C ASP A 83 -3.66 14.08 -8.75
N ILE A 84 -4.84 13.57 -9.10
CA ILE A 84 -4.98 12.29 -9.82
C ILE A 84 -4.35 12.40 -11.20
N ALA A 85 -4.60 13.52 -11.90
CA ALA A 85 -4.01 13.76 -13.21
C ALA A 85 -2.48 13.80 -13.11
N HIS A 86 -1.94 14.52 -12.12
CA HIS A 86 -0.50 14.55 -11.88
C HIS A 86 0.08 13.14 -11.64
N VAL A 87 -0.49 12.37 -10.69
CA VAL A 87 0.01 11.03 -10.35
C VAL A 87 -0.10 10.06 -11.53
N ILE A 88 -1.28 9.97 -12.15
CA ILE A 88 -1.57 8.90 -13.11
C ILE A 88 -1.13 9.26 -14.53
N THR A 89 -1.25 10.52 -14.92
CA THR A 89 -0.98 10.94 -16.31
C THR A 89 0.41 11.51 -16.50
N GLU A 90 1.05 12.03 -15.45
CA GLU A 90 2.41 12.58 -15.54
C GLU A 90 3.45 11.63 -14.93
N ILE A 91 3.20 11.08 -13.73
CA ILE A 91 4.19 10.25 -13.03
C ILE A 91 4.18 8.80 -13.54
N PHE A 92 3.04 8.11 -13.56
CA PHE A 92 3.00 6.68 -13.90
C PHE A 92 3.64 6.36 -15.27
N PRO A 93 3.45 7.16 -16.35
CA PRO A 93 4.09 6.88 -17.64
C PRO A 93 5.63 6.91 -17.61
N THR A 94 6.23 7.54 -16.59
CA THR A 94 7.69 7.55 -16.42
C THR A 94 8.23 6.25 -15.80
N VAL A 95 7.35 5.40 -15.24
CA VAL A 95 7.74 4.14 -14.62
C VAL A 95 8.06 3.12 -15.71
N PRO A 96 9.31 2.62 -15.78
CA PRO A 96 9.72 1.71 -16.84
C PRO A 96 8.92 0.40 -16.84
N GLY A 97 8.50 -0.01 -18.04
CA GLY A 97 7.78 -1.27 -18.26
C GLY A 97 6.27 -1.17 -18.12
N ILE A 98 5.69 -0.05 -17.67
CA ILE A 98 4.24 0.14 -17.72
C ILE A 98 3.81 0.22 -19.18
N GLN A 99 2.88 -0.66 -19.56
CA GLN A 99 2.35 -0.76 -20.93
C GLN A 99 0.97 -0.13 -21.06
N ARG A 100 0.15 -0.26 -20.01
CA ARG A 100 -1.23 0.21 -20.00
C ARG A 100 -1.71 0.44 -18.58
N THR A 101 -2.53 1.47 -18.40
CA THR A 101 -3.28 1.71 -17.17
C THR A 101 -4.78 1.74 -17.44
N GLN A 102 -5.57 1.35 -16.44
CA GLN A 102 -7.00 1.62 -16.38
C GLN A 102 -7.33 2.21 -15.02
N THR A 103 -7.91 3.41 -15.04
CA THR A 103 -8.14 4.24 -13.85
C THR A 103 -9.60 4.16 -13.42
N LEU A 104 -9.83 3.75 -12.16
CA LEU A 104 -11.15 3.59 -11.56
C LEU A 104 -11.26 4.52 -10.34
N THR A 105 -11.73 5.73 -10.55
CA THR A 105 -11.95 6.68 -9.45
C THR A 105 -13.25 6.35 -8.72
N ALA A 106 -13.17 6.15 -7.41
CA ALA A 106 -14.30 5.81 -6.58
C ALA A 106 -15.18 7.05 -6.33
N PHE A 107 -16.48 6.93 -6.61
CA PHE A 107 -17.46 7.95 -6.25
C PHE A 107 -18.05 7.75 -4.86
N ARG A 108 -18.07 6.50 -4.39
CA ARG A 108 -18.58 6.13 -3.07
C ARG A 108 -17.87 4.88 -2.57
N ALA A 109 -17.46 4.91 -1.32
CA ALA A 109 -17.01 3.72 -0.60
C ALA A 109 -18.16 3.20 0.27
N TYR A 110 -18.27 1.89 0.40
CA TYR A 110 -19.17 1.24 1.35
C TYR A 110 -18.30 0.46 2.32
N SER A 111 -18.29 0.86 3.58
CA SER A 111 -17.59 0.13 4.64
C SER A 111 -18.58 -0.65 5.52
N LYS A 112 -18.10 -1.69 6.21
CA LYS A 112 -18.92 -2.44 7.18
C LYS A 112 -19.47 -1.54 8.29
N ASN A 113 -18.75 -0.47 8.64
CA ASN A 113 -19.18 0.48 9.66
C ASN A 113 -20.37 1.33 9.16
N ASP A 114 -20.41 1.64 7.85
CA ASP A 114 -21.54 2.37 7.23
C ASP A 114 -22.81 1.52 7.15
N LEU A 115 -22.66 0.19 7.02
CA LEU A 115 -23.80 -0.74 6.97
C LEU A 115 -24.49 -0.91 8.33
N GLN A 116 -23.75 -0.81 9.44
CA GLN A 116 -24.32 -0.91 10.79
C GLN A 116 -25.21 0.32 11.11
N GLN A 117 -24.76 1.52 10.71
CA GLN A 117 -25.52 2.76 10.91
C GLN A 117 -26.85 2.78 10.13
N ALA A 118 -26.92 2.12 8.98
CA ALA A 118 -28.16 2.02 8.21
C ALA A 118 -29.21 1.10 8.87
N TRP A 119 -28.78 0.13 9.70
CA TRP A 119 -29.67 -0.75 10.44
C TRP A 119 -30.27 -0.05 11.68
N ASP A 120 -29.48 0.80 12.34
CA ASP A 120 -29.89 1.49 13.57
C ASP A 120 -30.92 2.61 13.32
N ILE A 121 -31.03 3.12 12.08
CA ILE A 121 -32.03 4.13 11.68
C ILE A 121 -33.42 3.50 11.40
N GLY A 122 -33.49 2.16 11.28
CA GLY A 122 -34.73 1.44 11.00
C GLY A 122 -35.47 0.89 12.24
N VAL A 123 -35.05 1.27 13.44
CA VAL A 123 -35.62 0.81 14.72
C VAL A 123 -36.12 2.00 15.55
N GLU A 124 -37.09 2.74 15.02
CA GLU A 124 -38.10 3.48 15.77
C GLU A 124 -39.48 3.31 15.10
#